data_AF-A0A2E5X088-F1
#
_entry.id   AF-A0A2E5X088-F1
#
_cell.length_a   1.000
_cell.length_b   1.000
_cell.length_c   1.000
_cell.angle_alpha   90.00
_cell.angle_beta   90.00
_cell.angle_gamma   90.00
#
_symmetry.space_group_name_H-M   'P 1'
#
loop_
_entity.id
_entity.type
_entity.pdbx_description
1 polymer ?
#
loop_
_entity_poly.entity_id
_entity_poly.type
_entity_poly.pdbx_seq_one_letter_code
_entity_poly.pdbx_strand_id
1 'polypeptide(L)'
;MSQIKNLFLFSALFIWLAEFASAAQWARVSAEKAIIYADTEMSSPIGFLKRGKRLRVGDVARNRGRVLPTVYKDRVVFIKSIDIQTNKDQKVVQTASQRIVDKVERSSVESVIGIGVNGFVSTIDDPDALDSAPDTYTFSGVSLQGTIREGYDRKALLLNMSYLQAKEDTRSIETFVVGVNQSYRFLNFEKYEMNVFGGVLVSPYSQYEIENQFKVNGYGAGGELGINSLFKLGKSAGLIVEAKYQYLKFFGFDLPDSTSQITVQEDFAPSIFGPSFGAFLSFKF
;
A
#
# COMPACT_ATOMS: atom_id res chain seq x y z
N MET A 1 42.24 3.18 -44.88
CA MET A 1 41.41 3.05 -43.65
C MET A 1 41.03 4.38 -42.97
N SER A 2 41.81 5.46 -43.10
CA SER A 2 41.48 6.77 -42.49
C SER A 2 40.22 7.45 -43.08
N GLN A 3 40.03 7.37 -44.41
CA GLN A 3 38.91 8.05 -45.07
C GLN A 3 37.51 7.51 -44.70
N ILE A 4 37.40 6.21 -44.41
CA ILE A 4 36.12 5.57 -44.03
C ILE A 4 35.67 6.01 -42.63
N LYS A 5 36.63 6.25 -41.71
CA LYS A 5 36.33 6.75 -40.36
C LYS A 5 35.81 8.19 -40.38
N ASN A 6 36.36 9.03 -41.25
CA ASN A 6 35.91 10.43 -41.40
C ASN A 6 34.52 10.52 -42.04
N LEU A 7 34.18 9.61 -42.96
CA LEU A 7 32.85 9.55 -43.57
C LEU A 7 31.76 9.17 -42.55
N PHE A 8 32.07 8.26 -41.62
CA PHE A 8 31.16 7.84 -40.54
C PHE A 8 30.95 8.94 -39.49
N LEU A 9 31.98 9.73 -39.17
CA LEU A 9 31.84 10.86 -38.25
C LEU A 9 30.98 11.98 -38.85
N PHE A 10 31.12 12.23 -40.16
CA PHE A 10 30.34 13.25 -40.86
C PHE A 10 28.86 12.88 -40.99
N SER A 11 28.55 11.60 -41.25
CA SER A 11 27.17 11.12 -41.32
C SER A 11 26.48 11.12 -39.95
N ALA A 12 27.19 10.77 -38.88
CA ALA A 12 26.67 10.84 -37.51
C ALA A 12 26.34 12.29 -37.10
N LEU A 13 27.17 13.27 -37.47
CA LEU A 13 26.92 14.69 -37.22
C LEU A 13 25.68 15.21 -37.98
N PHE A 14 25.47 14.73 -39.21
CA PHE A 14 24.31 15.12 -40.03
C PHE A 14 22.98 14.58 -39.48
N ILE A 15 22.98 13.36 -38.94
CA ILE A 15 21.80 12.75 -38.30
C ILE A 15 21.45 13.50 -37.01
N TRP A 16 22.45 13.94 -36.24
CA TRP A 16 22.24 14.71 -35.01
C TRP A 16 21.66 16.11 -35.27
N LEU A 17 22.05 16.75 -36.38
CA LEU A 17 21.51 18.04 -36.79
C LEU A 17 20.08 17.94 -37.36
N ALA A 18 19.67 16.77 -37.86
CA ALA A 18 18.33 16.56 -38.42
C ALA A 18 17.22 16.53 -37.35
N GLU A 19 17.55 16.25 -36.08
CA GLU A 19 16.55 16.24 -34.99
C GLU A 19 16.03 17.64 -34.61
N PHE A 20 16.73 18.71 -35.00
CA PHE A 20 16.32 20.08 -34.71
C PHE A 20 15.41 20.71 -35.79
N ALA A 21 15.13 19.98 -36.89
CA ALA A 21 14.33 20.46 -38.01
C ALA A 21 12.84 20.07 -37.89
N SER A 22 12.21 20.33 -36.74
CA SER A 22 10.75 20.25 -36.62
C SER A 22 10.15 21.65 -36.72
N ALA A 23 9.64 22.00 -37.91
CA ALA A 23 9.14 23.35 -38.20
C ALA A 23 7.62 23.47 -38.06
N ALA A 24 6.88 22.36 -37.96
CA ALA A 24 5.43 22.36 -37.93
C ALA A 24 4.85 21.18 -37.14
N GLN A 25 3.78 21.47 -36.39
CA GLN A 25 3.03 20.51 -35.58
C GLN A 25 1.55 20.46 -36.01
N TRP A 26 0.90 19.34 -35.72
CA TRP A 26 -0.55 19.22 -35.90
C TRP A 26 -1.30 19.93 -34.78
N ALA A 27 -2.33 20.66 -35.14
CA ALA A 27 -3.27 21.28 -34.23
C ALA A 27 -4.72 21.01 -34.64
N ARG A 28 -5.63 21.08 -33.66
CA ARG A 28 -7.08 20.97 -33.87
C ARG A 28 -7.77 22.24 -33.41
N VAL A 29 -8.67 22.78 -34.22
CA VAL A 29 -9.45 23.96 -33.84
C VAL A 29 -10.37 23.63 -32.66
N SER A 30 -10.22 24.35 -31.55
CA SER A 30 -11.00 24.17 -30.32
C SER A 30 -12.15 25.17 -30.21
N ALA A 31 -12.00 26.37 -30.78
CA ALA A 31 -13.05 27.37 -30.85
C ALA A 31 -14.15 26.97 -31.85
N GLU A 32 -15.40 27.41 -31.61
CA GLU A 32 -16.52 27.18 -32.54
C GLU A 32 -16.21 27.76 -33.93
N LYS A 33 -15.62 28.96 -33.94
CA LYS A 33 -15.18 29.70 -35.12
C LYS A 33 -13.86 30.40 -34.85
N ALA A 34 -12.76 29.84 -35.34
CA ALA A 34 -11.43 30.42 -35.22
C ALA A 34 -11.13 31.34 -36.41
N ILE A 35 -10.79 32.61 -36.15
CA ILE A 35 -10.50 33.60 -37.21
C ILE A 35 -9.07 33.39 -37.72
N ILE A 36 -8.91 33.47 -39.04
CA ILE A 36 -7.62 33.50 -39.72
C ILE A 36 -7.29 34.96 -40.08
N TYR A 37 -6.06 35.38 -39.79
CA TYR A 37 -5.54 36.72 -40.05
C TYR A 37 -4.43 36.68 -41.11
N ALA A 38 -4.32 37.74 -41.91
CA ALA A 38 -3.25 37.89 -42.90
C ALA A 38 -1.91 38.32 -42.28
N ASP A 39 -1.97 38.98 -41.12
CA ASP A 39 -0.82 39.58 -40.44
C ASP A 39 -0.67 39.07 -38.99
N THR A 40 0.54 39.24 -38.43
CA THR A 40 0.84 38.82 -37.05
C THR A 40 0.16 39.68 -35.99
N GLU A 41 -0.23 40.92 -36.33
CA GLU A 41 -0.86 41.88 -35.41
C GLU A 41 -2.37 41.61 -35.24
N MET A 42 -2.94 40.69 -36.04
CA MET A 42 -4.36 40.34 -36.09
C MET A 42 -5.25 41.50 -36.56
N SER A 43 -4.72 42.39 -37.39
CA SER A 43 -5.44 43.57 -37.91
C SER A 43 -6.37 43.23 -39.08
N SER A 44 -6.02 42.25 -39.91
CA SER A 44 -6.70 41.94 -41.18
C SER A 44 -7.27 40.51 -41.18
N PRO A 45 -8.54 40.31 -40.79
CA PRO A 45 -9.19 38.99 -40.85
C PRO A 45 -9.52 38.60 -42.30
N ILE A 46 -9.16 37.38 -42.69
CA ILE A 46 -9.32 36.88 -44.07
C ILE A 46 -10.25 35.67 -44.17
N GLY A 47 -10.68 35.11 -43.05
CA GLY A 47 -11.60 33.97 -43.03
C GLY A 47 -11.71 33.32 -41.66
N PHE A 48 -12.28 32.12 -41.63
CA PHE A 48 -12.42 31.34 -40.40
C PHE A 48 -12.32 29.83 -40.64
N LEU A 49 -11.99 29.11 -39.57
CA LEU A 49 -12.04 27.66 -39.48
C LEU A 49 -13.09 27.23 -38.45
N LYS A 50 -13.83 26.17 -38.77
CA LYS A 50 -14.80 25.58 -37.84
C LYS A 50 -14.10 24.67 -36.82
N ARG A 51 -14.72 24.53 -35.64
CA ARG A 51 -14.31 23.57 -34.60
C ARG A 51 -14.03 22.19 -35.17
N GLY A 52 -13.00 21.55 -34.62
CA GLY A 52 -12.64 20.17 -34.91
C GLY A 52 -11.78 19.98 -36.15
N LYS A 53 -11.62 21.01 -37.01
CA LYS A 53 -10.74 20.97 -38.17
C LYS A 53 -9.29 20.76 -37.75
N ARG A 54 -8.59 19.85 -38.44
CA ARG A 54 -7.16 19.59 -38.26
C ARG A 54 -6.36 20.45 -39.24
N LEU A 55 -5.27 21.04 -38.76
CA LEU A 55 -4.37 21.87 -39.54
C LEU A 55 -2.93 21.72 -39.06
N ARG A 56 -1.97 22.04 -39.93
CA ARG A 56 -0.56 22.15 -39.56
C ARG A 56 -0.27 23.58 -39.18
N VAL A 57 0.28 23.78 -37.98
CA VAL A 57 0.71 25.09 -37.48
C VAL A 57 2.21 25.05 -37.24
N GLY A 58 2.90 26.16 -37.45
CA GLY A 58 4.32 26.26 -37.13
C GLY A 58 4.57 26.06 -35.63
N ASP A 59 5.75 25.55 -35.27
CA ASP A 59 6.11 25.36 -33.86
C ASP A 59 6.44 26.68 -33.14
N VAL A 60 6.84 27.71 -33.88
CA VAL A 60 7.25 29.00 -33.33
C VAL A 60 6.08 29.99 -33.35
N ALA A 61 5.59 30.32 -32.16
CA ALA A 61 4.58 31.35 -32.00
C ALA A 61 5.13 32.74 -32.32
N ARG A 62 4.30 33.59 -32.93
CA ARG A 62 4.58 35.00 -33.23
C ARG A 62 3.72 35.89 -32.33
N ASN A 63 3.98 37.19 -32.37
CA ASN A 63 3.25 38.19 -31.57
C ASN A 63 3.17 37.81 -30.08
N ARG A 64 4.34 37.66 -29.44
CA ARG A 64 4.47 37.30 -28.01
C ARG A 64 3.67 36.04 -27.61
N GLY A 65 3.64 35.03 -28.48
CA GLY A 65 2.95 33.77 -28.20
C GLY A 65 1.46 33.73 -28.58
N ARG A 66 0.89 34.83 -29.09
CA ARG A 66 -0.56 34.94 -29.31
C ARG A 66 -1.04 34.29 -30.59
N VAL A 67 -0.18 34.14 -31.60
CA VAL A 67 -0.55 33.55 -32.88
C VAL A 67 0.45 32.51 -33.35
N LEU A 68 -0.05 31.52 -34.08
CA LEU A 68 0.74 30.50 -34.75
C LEU A 68 0.55 30.63 -36.26
N PRO A 69 1.63 30.51 -37.06
CA PRO A 69 1.52 30.53 -38.51
C PRO A 69 0.91 29.22 -39.01
N THR A 70 0.06 29.27 -40.03
CA THR A 70 -0.52 28.13 -40.73
C THR A 70 -0.62 28.44 -42.22
N VAL A 71 -0.89 27.43 -43.06
CA VAL A 71 -1.16 27.62 -44.48
C VAL A 71 -2.65 27.53 -44.75
N TYR A 72 -3.20 28.51 -45.49
CA TYR A 72 -4.58 28.51 -45.96
C TYR A 72 -4.63 29.00 -47.41
N LYS A 73 -5.13 28.16 -48.33
CA LYS A 73 -5.17 28.43 -49.78
C LYS A 73 -3.80 28.91 -50.31
N ASP A 74 -2.76 28.15 -49.99
CA ASP A 74 -1.37 28.38 -50.41
C ASP A 74 -0.76 29.72 -49.96
N ARG A 75 -1.36 30.37 -48.96
CA ARG A 75 -0.82 31.57 -48.32
C ARG A 75 -0.50 31.29 -46.85
N VAL A 76 0.58 31.90 -46.35
CA VAL A 76 0.91 31.90 -44.93
C VAL A 76 -0.02 32.87 -44.22
N VAL A 77 -0.67 32.39 -43.19
CA VAL A 77 -1.69 33.11 -42.43
C VAL A 77 -1.51 32.82 -40.95
N PHE A 78 -2.17 33.57 -40.08
CA PHE A 78 -2.01 33.47 -38.63
C PHE A 78 -3.33 33.11 -37.96
N ILE A 79 -3.26 32.20 -36.98
CA ILE A 79 -4.38 31.78 -36.15
C ILE A 79 -4.01 31.99 -34.68
N LYS A 80 -4.98 32.39 -33.85
CA LYS A 80 -4.73 32.58 -32.42
C LYS A 80 -4.39 31.25 -31.76
N SER A 81 -3.35 31.26 -30.93
CA SER A 81 -2.91 30.08 -30.18
C SER A 81 -4.02 29.54 -29.26
N ILE A 82 -4.87 30.41 -28.71
CA ILE A 82 -5.98 30.04 -27.83
C ILE A 82 -7.15 29.32 -28.55
N ASP A 83 -7.27 29.50 -29.87
CA ASP A 83 -8.38 28.95 -30.67
C ASP A 83 -8.08 27.54 -31.19
N ILE A 84 -6.89 27.02 -30.88
CA ILE A 84 -6.39 25.72 -31.32
C ILE A 84 -5.79 24.95 -30.14
N GLN A 85 -5.89 23.62 -30.20
CA GLN A 85 -5.21 22.71 -29.30
C GLN A 85 -4.07 22.04 -30.06
N THR A 86 -2.85 22.18 -29.55
CA THR A 86 -1.69 21.47 -30.08
C THR A 86 -1.48 20.15 -29.35
N ASN A 87 -0.72 19.24 -29.95
CA ASN A 87 -0.34 17.99 -29.30
C ASN A 87 0.49 18.20 -28.02
N LYS A 88 1.16 19.36 -27.87
CA LYS A 88 1.90 19.73 -26.66
C LYS A 88 0.94 20.04 -25.50
N ASP A 89 -0.14 20.78 -25.76
CA ASP A 89 -1.10 21.16 -24.72
C ASP A 89 -1.85 19.97 -24.14
N GLN A 90 -2.21 18.99 -24.98
CA GLN A 90 -2.84 17.75 -24.51
C GLN A 90 -1.93 16.94 -23.58
N LYS A 91 -0.62 16.88 -23.88
CA LYS A 91 0.37 16.22 -23.02
C LYS A 91 0.56 16.95 -21.68
N VAL A 92 0.54 18.29 -21.68
CA VAL A 92 0.69 19.11 -20.45
C VAL A 92 -0.53 18.98 -19.53
N VAL A 93 -1.74 18.97 -20.09
CA VAL A 93 -2.98 18.79 -19.29
C VAL A 93 -3.07 17.38 -18.72
N GLN A 94 -2.72 16.34 -19.49
CA GLN A 94 -2.67 14.97 -18.98
C GLN A 94 -1.67 14.83 -17.82
N THR A 95 -0.48 15.41 -17.95
CA THR A 95 0.54 15.36 -16.89
C THR A 95 0.19 16.17 -15.64
N ALA A 96 -0.46 17.33 -15.76
CA ALA A 96 -0.89 18.10 -14.60
C ALA A 96 -2.02 17.39 -13.81
N SER A 97 -3.02 16.86 -14.51
CA SER A 97 -4.11 16.10 -13.88
C SER A 97 -3.60 14.80 -13.23
N GLN A 98 -2.69 14.07 -13.89
CA GLN A 98 -2.04 12.90 -13.29
C GLN A 98 -1.22 13.27 -12.06
N ARG A 99 -0.47 14.38 -12.06
CA ARG A 99 0.24 14.84 -10.86
C ARG A 99 -0.68 15.17 -9.69
N ILE A 100 -1.88 15.69 -9.96
CA ILE A 100 -2.86 15.99 -8.90
C ILE A 100 -3.46 14.69 -8.35
N VAL A 101 -3.85 13.75 -9.22
CA VAL A 101 -4.34 12.43 -8.81
C VAL A 101 -3.26 11.68 -8.02
N ASP A 102 -2.04 11.60 -8.55
CA ASP A 102 -0.88 10.98 -7.88
C ASP A 102 -0.58 11.64 -6.53
N LYS A 103 -0.74 12.97 -6.41
CA LYS A 103 -0.48 13.69 -5.16
C LYS A 103 -1.58 13.46 -4.13
N VAL A 104 -2.84 13.40 -4.55
CA VAL A 104 -3.98 13.08 -3.68
C VAL A 104 -3.90 11.62 -3.22
N GLU A 105 -3.61 10.69 -4.12
CA GLU A 105 -3.43 9.26 -3.86
C GLU A 105 -2.20 8.94 -3.00
N ARG A 106 -1.10 9.69 -3.13
CA ARG A 106 0.05 9.57 -2.23
C ARG A 106 -0.19 10.18 -0.85
N SER A 107 -1.16 11.09 -0.71
CA SER A 107 -1.46 11.76 0.55
C SER A 107 -2.56 11.10 1.39
N SER A 108 -3.27 10.11 0.84
CA SER A 108 -4.34 9.41 1.56
C SER A 108 -3.78 8.35 2.49
N VAL A 109 -4.10 8.42 3.77
CA VAL A 109 -3.83 7.33 4.72
C VAL A 109 -4.94 6.29 4.54
N GLU A 110 -4.56 5.07 4.18
CA GLU A 110 -5.48 3.93 4.14
C GLU A 110 -5.49 3.28 5.54
N SER A 111 -6.68 3.21 6.15
CA SER A 111 -6.88 2.54 7.44
C SER A 111 -7.86 1.39 7.30
N VAL A 112 -7.48 0.20 7.77
CA VAL A 112 -8.35 -0.98 7.81
C VAL A 112 -8.45 -1.48 9.24
N ILE A 113 -9.66 -1.66 9.74
CA ILE A 113 -9.93 -2.22 11.07
C ILE A 113 -10.66 -3.55 10.89
N GLY A 114 -10.15 -4.61 11.49
CA GLY A 114 -10.74 -5.95 11.50
C GLY A 114 -11.12 -6.40 12.90
N ILE A 115 -12.31 -6.97 13.06
CA ILE A 115 -12.73 -7.68 14.27
C ILE A 115 -13.02 -9.14 13.93
N GLY A 116 -12.53 -10.06 14.75
CA GLY A 116 -12.57 -11.47 14.39
C GLY A 116 -12.29 -12.41 15.53
N VAL A 117 -12.21 -13.68 15.15
CA VAL A 117 -11.83 -14.78 16.03
C VAL A 117 -10.49 -15.34 15.57
N ASN A 118 -9.71 -15.83 16.52
CA ASN A 118 -8.49 -16.57 16.23
C ASN A 118 -8.38 -17.81 17.12
N GLY A 119 -7.59 -18.75 16.62
CA GLY A 119 -7.20 -19.94 17.36
C GLY A 119 -5.70 -20.15 17.22
N PHE A 120 -5.12 -20.82 18.19
CA PHE A 120 -3.69 -21.10 18.23
C PHE A 120 -3.46 -22.42 18.93
N VAL A 121 -2.65 -23.28 18.31
CA VAL A 121 -2.24 -24.55 18.92
C VAL A 121 -0.83 -24.34 19.45
N SER A 122 -0.67 -24.53 20.75
CA SER A 122 0.60 -24.39 21.44
C SER A 122 1.08 -25.73 21.95
N THR A 123 2.38 -25.96 21.85
CA THR A 123 3.07 -26.77 22.84
C THR A 123 3.46 -25.85 24.00
N ILE A 124 3.23 -26.27 25.24
CA ILE A 124 3.85 -25.59 26.39
C ILE A 124 5.18 -26.30 26.64
N ASP A 125 6.28 -25.58 26.40
CA ASP A 125 7.60 -26.04 26.81
C ASP A 125 7.83 -25.55 28.24
N ASP A 126 7.82 -26.52 29.15
CA ASP A 126 8.19 -26.34 30.54
C ASP A 126 9.58 -26.97 30.74
N PRO A 127 10.64 -26.15 30.81
CA PRO A 127 12.02 -26.63 30.80
C PRO A 127 12.37 -27.52 32.00
N ASP A 128 11.55 -27.50 33.05
CA ASP A 128 11.79 -28.25 34.28
C ASP A 128 10.78 -29.39 34.51
N ALA A 129 9.96 -29.73 33.52
CA ALA A 129 9.04 -30.86 33.56
C ALA A 129 9.81 -32.19 33.44
N LEU A 130 9.96 -32.88 34.56
CA LEU A 130 10.52 -34.24 34.64
C LEU A 130 9.64 -35.24 33.86
N ASP A 131 10.13 -35.65 32.68
CA ASP A 131 9.70 -36.84 31.91
C ASP A 131 8.25 -36.90 31.37
N SER A 132 7.50 -35.80 31.41
CA SER A 132 6.16 -35.72 30.79
C SER A 132 6.23 -35.26 29.34
N ALA A 133 5.47 -35.93 28.47
CA ALA A 133 5.28 -35.51 27.08
C ALA A 133 4.76 -34.05 27.03
N PRO A 134 5.16 -33.25 26.03
CA PRO A 134 4.71 -31.87 25.92
C PRO A 134 3.18 -31.77 25.85
N ASP A 135 2.58 -31.07 26.80
CA ASP A 135 1.14 -30.79 26.81
C ASP A 135 0.81 -29.85 25.62
N THR A 136 -0.22 -30.22 24.85
CA THR A 136 -0.67 -29.46 23.69
C THR A 136 -1.95 -28.70 24.03
N TYR A 137 -1.86 -27.38 24.13
CA TYR A 137 -2.98 -26.51 24.44
C TYR A 137 -3.59 -25.93 23.16
N THR A 138 -4.91 -25.93 23.08
CA THR A 138 -5.65 -25.20 22.03
C THR A 138 -6.23 -23.93 22.62
N PHE A 139 -5.72 -22.80 22.16
CA PHE A 139 -6.22 -21.48 22.48
C PHE A 139 -7.28 -21.07 21.46
N SER A 140 -8.31 -20.38 21.95
CA SER A 140 -9.30 -19.69 21.14
C SER A 140 -9.48 -18.27 21.66
N GLY A 141 -9.86 -17.35 20.79
CA GLY A 141 -9.92 -15.96 21.18
C GLY A 141 -10.67 -15.04 20.23
N VAL A 142 -10.86 -13.82 20.70
CA VAL A 142 -11.41 -12.70 19.95
C VAL A 142 -10.33 -11.66 19.78
N SER A 143 -10.33 -10.98 18.62
CA SER A 143 -9.24 -10.10 18.27
C SER A 143 -9.69 -8.89 17.45
N LEU A 144 -9.01 -7.79 17.69
CA LEU A 144 -9.09 -6.55 16.93
C LEU A 144 -7.75 -6.32 16.23
N GLN A 145 -7.79 -5.99 14.94
CA GLN A 145 -6.63 -5.71 14.12
C GLN A 145 -6.80 -4.36 13.43
N GLY A 146 -5.76 -3.53 13.43
CA GLY A 146 -5.72 -2.24 12.73
C GLY A 146 -4.51 -2.18 11.80
N THR A 147 -4.72 -1.86 10.53
CA THR A 147 -3.65 -1.60 9.57
C THR A 147 -3.67 -0.15 9.15
N ILE A 148 -2.53 0.53 9.24
CA ILE A 148 -2.35 1.92 8.82
C ILE A 148 -1.27 1.96 7.74
N ARG A 149 -1.60 2.55 6.59
CA ARG A 149 -0.73 2.63 5.43
C ARG A 149 -0.76 4.02 4.82
N GLU A 150 0.42 4.55 4.50
CA GLU A 150 0.55 5.83 3.81
C GLU A 150 0.44 5.62 2.29
N GLY A 151 -0.64 6.13 1.70
CA GLY A 151 -0.88 6.09 0.25
C GLY A 151 -0.77 4.67 -0.33
N TYR A 152 0.09 4.54 -1.33
CA TYR A 152 0.38 3.28 -2.02
C TYR A 152 1.65 2.58 -1.52
N ASP A 153 2.18 2.98 -0.34
CA ASP A 153 3.34 2.29 0.21
C ASP A 153 3.02 0.80 0.42
N ARG A 154 4.00 -0.04 0.11
CA ARG A 154 3.91 -1.47 0.38
C ARG A 154 3.99 -1.72 1.88
N LYS A 155 4.68 -0.86 2.62
CA LYS A 155 4.82 -0.95 4.07
C LYS A 155 3.58 -0.40 4.77
N ALA A 156 3.18 -1.06 5.84
CA ALA A 156 2.10 -0.62 6.72
C ALA A 156 2.42 -0.96 8.18
N LEU A 157 1.93 -0.16 9.11
CA LEU A 157 1.91 -0.51 10.52
C LEU A 157 0.69 -1.39 10.78
N LEU A 158 0.90 -2.52 11.45
CA LEU A 158 -0.15 -3.45 11.84
C LEU A 158 -0.18 -3.53 13.37
N LEU A 159 -1.34 -3.22 13.93
CA LEU A 159 -1.62 -3.30 15.36
C LEU A 159 -2.61 -4.44 15.59
N ASN A 160 -2.37 -5.28 16.60
CA ASN A 160 -3.28 -6.36 16.99
C ASN A 160 -3.50 -6.35 18.49
N MET A 161 -4.73 -6.65 18.88
CA MET A 161 -5.14 -6.88 20.25
C MET A 161 -5.95 -8.17 20.28
N SER A 162 -5.58 -9.10 21.14
CA SER A 162 -6.18 -10.43 21.22
C SER A 162 -6.45 -10.81 22.66
N TYR A 163 -7.65 -11.30 22.94
CA TYR A 163 -7.93 -12.03 24.18
C TYR A 163 -8.00 -13.52 23.86
N LEU A 164 -7.09 -14.30 24.43
CA LEU A 164 -6.94 -15.74 24.18
C LEU A 164 -7.23 -16.52 25.46
N GLN A 165 -7.88 -17.66 25.31
CA GLN A 165 -8.16 -18.60 26.39
C GLN A 165 -7.86 -20.02 25.94
N ALA A 166 -7.23 -20.81 26.80
CA ALA A 166 -7.18 -22.26 26.73
C ALA A 166 -7.65 -22.87 28.06
N LYS A 167 -8.39 -23.97 27.98
CA LYS A 167 -8.87 -24.73 29.13
C LYS A 167 -8.66 -26.21 28.88
N GLU A 168 -8.07 -26.90 29.85
CA GLU A 168 -7.77 -28.33 29.81
C GLU A 168 -8.09 -28.94 31.17
N ASP A 169 -9.09 -29.82 31.25
CA ASP A 169 -9.61 -30.46 32.46
C ASP A 169 -9.68 -29.54 33.70
N THR A 170 -8.62 -29.50 34.51
CA THR A 170 -8.50 -28.73 35.76
C THR A 170 -7.69 -27.45 35.63
N ARG A 171 -7.12 -27.13 34.47
CA ARG A 171 -6.23 -26.00 34.22
C ARG A 171 -6.83 -25.03 33.21
N SER A 172 -6.64 -23.74 33.41
CA SER A 172 -6.93 -22.73 32.40
C SER A 172 -5.85 -21.67 32.33
N ILE A 173 -5.66 -21.12 31.14
CA ILE A 173 -4.80 -19.99 30.89
C ILE A 173 -5.53 -18.97 30.02
N GLU A 174 -5.51 -17.73 30.46
CA GLU A 174 -6.12 -16.59 29.79
C GLU A 174 -5.08 -15.52 29.60
N THR A 175 -5.04 -14.87 28.45
CA THR A 175 -4.05 -13.84 28.17
C THR A 175 -4.60 -12.77 27.24
N PHE A 176 -4.30 -11.51 27.58
CA PHE A 176 -4.53 -10.37 26.71
C PHE A 176 -3.21 -9.98 26.05
N VAL A 177 -3.16 -10.02 24.73
CA VAL A 177 -1.96 -9.79 23.93
C VAL A 177 -2.14 -8.54 23.08
N VAL A 178 -1.13 -7.68 23.09
CA VAL A 178 -0.99 -6.52 22.19
C VAL A 178 0.22 -6.75 21.30
N GLY A 179 0.07 -6.54 20.00
CA GLY A 179 1.15 -6.64 19.04
C GLY A 179 1.32 -5.39 18.20
N VAL A 180 2.59 -5.11 17.88
CA VAL A 180 3.01 -4.03 17.00
C VAL A 180 3.90 -4.63 15.92
N ASN A 181 3.42 -4.58 14.69
CA ASN A 181 3.97 -5.32 13.58
C ASN A 181 4.27 -4.41 12.39
N GLN A 182 5.36 -4.71 11.69
CA GLN A 182 5.60 -4.15 10.38
C GLN A 182 5.01 -5.11 9.34
N SER A 183 4.13 -4.59 8.49
CA SER A 183 3.51 -5.33 7.39
C SER A 183 4.06 -4.87 6.04
N TYR A 184 4.19 -5.79 5.09
CA TYR A 184 4.62 -5.55 3.72
C TYR A 184 3.68 -6.23 2.71
N ARG A 185 3.03 -5.41 1.88
CA ARG A 185 2.15 -5.84 0.78
C ARG A 185 2.99 -6.33 -0.39
N PHE A 186 3.01 -7.64 -0.59
CA PHE A 186 3.72 -8.25 -1.72
C PHE A 186 2.77 -8.57 -2.89
N LEU A 187 1.46 -8.61 -2.64
CA LEU A 187 0.46 -8.87 -3.67
C LEU A 187 -0.75 -7.95 -3.50
N ASN A 188 -1.16 -7.29 -4.59
CA ASN A 188 -2.25 -6.32 -4.60
C ASN A 188 -3.04 -6.42 -5.90
N PHE A 189 -4.21 -7.04 -5.83
CA PHE A 189 -5.22 -7.04 -6.87
C PHE A 189 -6.44 -6.23 -6.43
N GLU A 190 -7.31 -5.92 -7.39
CA GLU A 190 -8.50 -5.10 -7.16
C GLU A 190 -9.36 -5.61 -5.98
N LYS A 191 -9.54 -6.93 -5.87
CA LYS A 191 -10.38 -7.57 -4.84
C LYS A 191 -9.60 -8.35 -3.77
N TYR A 192 -8.29 -8.38 -3.86
CA TYR A 192 -7.47 -9.26 -3.04
C TYR A 192 -6.11 -8.65 -2.73
N GLU A 193 -5.69 -8.69 -1.47
CA GLU A 193 -4.36 -8.27 -1.05
C GLU A 193 -3.72 -9.34 -0.17
N MET A 194 -2.41 -9.50 -0.29
CA MET A 194 -1.64 -10.29 0.67
C MET A 194 -0.49 -9.46 1.22
N ASN A 195 -0.30 -9.57 2.53
CA ASN A 195 0.83 -8.98 3.21
C ASN A 195 1.54 -10.04 4.05
N VAL A 196 2.85 -9.95 4.10
CA VAL A 196 3.65 -10.61 5.13
C VAL A 196 3.84 -9.61 6.26
N PHE A 197 3.83 -10.05 7.50
CA PHE A 197 4.08 -9.19 8.65
C PHE A 197 4.93 -9.89 9.69
N GLY A 198 5.62 -9.10 10.50
CA GLY A 198 6.29 -9.58 11.69
C GLY A 198 6.54 -8.46 12.68
N GLY A 199 6.69 -8.83 13.94
CA GLY A 199 6.76 -7.85 15.01
C GLY A 199 6.83 -8.48 16.39
N VAL A 200 6.54 -7.62 17.37
CA VAL A 200 6.67 -7.93 18.79
C VAL A 200 5.28 -8.07 19.41
N LEU A 201 5.19 -8.98 20.36
CA LEU A 201 4.00 -9.23 21.17
C LEU A 201 4.32 -8.92 22.62
N VAL A 202 3.37 -8.30 23.31
CA VAL A 202 3.38 -8.12 24.76
C VAL A 202 2.06 -8.57 25.34
N SER A 203 2.12 -9.35 26.41
CA SER A 203 0.98 -9.68 27.24
C SER A 203 1.09 -8.90 28.54
N PRO A 204 0.42 -7.76 28.70
CA PRO A 204 0.40 -7.04 29.98
C PRO A 204 -0.37 -7.82 31.06
N TYR A 205 -1.19 -8.80 30.65
CA TYR A 205 -1.99 -9.60 31.56
C TYR A 205 -2.10 -11.03 31.05
N SER A 206 -1.65 -11.96 31.87
CA SER A 206 -1.92 -13.38 31.75
C SER A 206 -2.38 -13.91 33.09
N GLN A 207 -3.29 -14.88 33.07
CA GLN A 207 -3.79 -15.53 34.26
C GLN A 207 -3.70 -17.03 34.05
N TYR A 208 -3.13 -17.72 35.02
CA TYR A 208 -3.09 -19.17 35.08
C TYR A 208 -3.87 -19.63 36.31
N GLU A 209 -4.75 -20.62 36.12
CA GLU A 209 -5.65 -21.12 37.15
C GLU A 209 -5.63 -22.64 37.16
N ILE A 210 -5.55 -23.21 38.36
CA ILE A 210 -5.79 -24.62 38.63
C ILE A 210 -7.04 -24.71 39.51
N GLU A 211 -8.02 -25.46 39.03
CA GLU A 211 -9.38 -25.55 39.56
C GLU A 211 -9.42 -25.65 41.09
N ASN A 212 -10.02 -24.64 41.72
CA ASN A 212 -10.21 -24.51 43.17
C ASN A 212 -8.91 -24.53 44.02
N GLN A 213 -7.74 -24.53 43.40
CA GLN A 213 -6.45 -24.53 44.10
C GLN A 213 -5.86 -23.14 44.16
N PHE A 214 -5.65 -22.51 43.01
CA PHE A 214 -5.10 -21.15 42.94
C PHE A 214 -5.36 -20.49 41.59
N LYS A 215 -5.20 -19.17 41.62
CA LYS A 215 -5.28 -18.28 40.47
C LYS A 215 -4.17 -17.25 40.58
N VAL A 216 -3.27 -17.25 39.62
CA VAL A 216 -2.07 -16.40 39.60
C VAL A 216 -2.01 -15.59 38.32
N ASN A 217 -1.48 -14.38 38.44
CA ASN A 217 -1.32 -13.47 37.32
C ASN A 217 0.14 -13.40 36.92
N GLY A 218 0.38 -13.09 35.66
CA GLY A 218 1.69 -12.86 35.09
C GLY A 218 1.61 -11.91 33.92
N TYR A 219 2.74 -11.71 33.27
CA TYR A 219 2.88 -10.93 32.05
C TYR A 219 3.77 -11.68 31.08
N GLY A 220 3.81 -11.26 29.82
CA GLY A 220 4.59 -11.95 28.81
C GLY A 220 5.09 -11.05 27.70
N ALA A 221 6.06 -11.56 26.96
CA ALA A 221 6.62 -10.91 25.80
C ALA A 221 7.06 -11.95 24.77
N GLY A 222 7.09 -11.55 23.50
CA GLY A 222 7.51 -12.42 22.43
C GLY A 222 7.38 -11.76 21.07
N GLY A 223 7.08 -12.57 20.07
CA GLY A 223 7.01 -12.10 18.70
C GLY A 223 6.18 -12.99 17.81
N GLU A 224 5.86 -12.47 16.63
CA GLU A 224 5.09 -13.18 15.63
C GLU A 224 5.58 -12.88 14.22
N LEU A 225 5.32 -13.83 13.33
CA LEU A 225 5.53 -13.70 11.90
C LEU A 225 4.35 -14.36 11.20
N GLY A 226 3.77 -13.70 10.20
CA GLY A 226 2.61 -14.25 9.53
C GLY A 226 2.31 -13.65 8.18
N ILE A 227 1.23 -14.14 7.61
CA ILE A 227 0.63 -13.67 6.37
C ILE A 227 -0.81 -13.32 6.67
N ASN A 228 -1.25 -12.17 6.15
CA ASN A 228 -2.66 -11.82 6.11
C ASN A 228 -3.12 -11.68 4.65
N SER A 229 -4.36 -12.11 4.42
CA SER A 229 -5.01 -12.07 3.12
C SER A 229 -6.32 -11.31 3.26
N LEU A 230 -6.44 -10.16 2.59
CA LEU A 230 -7.64 -9.33 2.60
C LEU A 230 -8.45 -9.57 1.32
N PHE A 231 -9.66 -10.10 1.47
CA PHE A 231 -10.67 -10.22 0.42
C PHE A 231 -11.62 -9.02 0.50
N LYS A 232 -11.56 -8.12 -0.47
CA LYS A 232 -12.35 -6.89 -0.48
C LYS A 232 -13.78 -7.18 -0.92
N LEU A 233 -14.74 -6.90 -0.05
CA LEU A 233 -16.18 -7.04 -0.28
C LEU A 233 -16.77 -5.65 -0.56
N GLY A 234 -16.54 -5.16 -1.78
CA GLY A 234 -16.93 -3.80 -2.18
C GLY A 234 -15.91 -2.74 -1.77
N LYS A 235 -16.37 -1.52 -1.47
CA LYS A 235 -15.48 -0.37 -1.21
C LYS A 235 -15.03 -0.22 0.24
N SER A 236 -15.82 -0.73 1.19
CA SER A 236 -15.68 -0.39 2.61
C SER A 236 -15.60 -1.59 3.54
N ALA A 237 -15.90 -2.79 3.07
CA ALA A 237 -15.87 -4.01 3.87
C ALA A 237 -14.96 -5.07 3.23
N GLY A 238 -14.51 -6.04 4.02
CA GLY A 238 -13.72 -7.16 3.54
C GLY A 238 -13.59 -8.27 4.58
N LEU A 239 -13.02 -9.40 4.17
CA LEU A 239 -12.65 -10.49 5.05
C LEU A 239 -11.13 -10.59 5.10
N ILE A 240 -10.56 -10.56 6.30
CA ILE A 240 -9.15 -10.88 6.52
C ILE A 240 -9.05 -12.34 6.98
N VAL A 241 -8.20 -13.10 6.32
CA VAL A 241 -7.76 -14.42 6.77
C VAL A 241 -6.29 -14.31 7.14
N GLU A 242 -5.95 -14.79 8.34
CA GLU A 242 -4.61 -14.70 8.90
C GLU A 242 -4.08 -16.12 9.17
N ALA A 243 -2.81 -16.33 8.82
CA ALA A 243 -2.03 -17.48 9.25
C ALA A 243 -0.68 -16.97 9.75
N LYS A 244 -0.32 -17.31 10.98
CA LYS A 244 0.91 -16.83 11.62
C LYS A 244 1.53 -17.88 12.51
N TYR A 245 2.79 -17.66 12.83
CA TYR A 245 3.49 -18.36 13.89
C TYR A 245 3.79 -17.34 14.98
N GLN A 246 3.47 -17.67 16.22
CA GLN A 246 3.70 -16.79 17.37
C GLN A 246 4.47 -17.52 18.45
N TYR A 247 5.27 -16.77 19.20
CA TYR A 247 5.99 -17.20 20.39
C TYR A 247 5.73 -16.16 21.48
N LEU A 248 5.36 -16.61 22.68
CA LEU A 248 5.17 -15.79 23.88
C LEU A 248 5.79 -16.51 25.06
N LYS A 249 6.68 -15.83 25.78
CA LYS A 249 7.19 -16.28 27.08
C LYS A 249 6.49 -15.51 28.18
N PHE A 250 6.02 -16.21 29.21
CA PHE A 250 5.40 -15.60 30.37
C PHE A 250 6.35 -15.57 31.58
N PHE A 251 6.09 -14.63 32.46
CA PHE A 251 6.91 -14.29 33.62
C PHE A 251 6.03 -13.82 34.78
N GLY A 252 6.58 -13.86 35.98
CA GLY A 252 6.00 -13.22 37.16
C GLY A 252 4.75 -13.92 37.71
N PHE A 253 4.60 -15.22 37.47
CA PHE A 253 3.58 -16.01 38.15
C PHE A 253 4.04 -16.32 39.58
N ASP A 254 3.49 -15.60 40.55
CA ASP A 254 3.74 -15.83 41.96
C ASP A 254 2.90 -17.01 42.45
N LEU A 255 3.46 -18.20 42.37
CA LEU A 255 2.79 -19.43 42.75
C LEU A 255 2.73 -19.58 44.29
N PRO A 256 1.64 -20.12 44.85
CA PRO A 256 1.55 -20.38 46.28
C PRO A 256 2.56 -21.46 46.71
N ASP A 257 3.13 -21.30 47.90
CA ASP A 257 4.11 -22.23 48.48
C ASP A 257 3.63 -23.68 48.39
N SER A 258 4.54 -24.59 47.98
CA SER A 258 4.24 -26.00 47.79
C SER A 258 3.72 -26.62 49.09
N THR A 259 2.45 -27.02 49.10
CA THR A 259 1.83 -27.75 50.23
C THR A 259 1.81 -29.24 49.93
N SER A 260 1.61 -30.10 50.93
CA SER A 260 1.68 -31.57 50.85
C SER A 260 0.74 -32.24 49.83
N GLN A 261 -0.09 -31.47 49.11
CA GLN A 261 -1.01 -31.94 48.07
C GLN A 261 -0.77 -31.27 46.70
N ILE A 262 0.15 -30.31 46.60
CA ILE A 262 0.40 -29.57 45.36
C ILE A 262 1.92 -29.39 45.18
N THR A 263 2.50 -30.16 44.26
CA THR A 263 3.86 -29.92 43.77
C THR A 263 3.82 -28.73 42.84
N VAL A 264 3.87 -27.53 43.41
CA VAL A 264 3.98 -26.29 42.67
C VAL A 264 5.45 -25.93 42.55
N GLN A 265 5.94 -25.80 41.32
CA GLN A 265 7.33 -25.48 41.02
C GLN A 265 7.57 -23.98 41.26
N GLU A 266 8.64 -23.64 41.98
CA GLU A 266 8.90 -22.27 42.47
C GLU A 266 9.06 -21.22 41.34
N ASP A 267 9.33 -21.63 40.09
CA ASP A 267 9.61 -20.73 38.95
C ASP A 267 8.79 -21.07 37.68
N PHE A 268 7.45 -21.07 37.75
CA PHE A 268 6.61 -21.29 36.54
C PHE A 268 6.70 -20.13 35.55
N ALA A 269 7.47 -20.34 34.47
CA ALA A 269 7.68 -19.38 33.40
C ALA A 269 7.41 -20.00 32.01
N PRO A 270 6.14 -20.39 31.73
CA PRO A 270 5.82 -21.15 30.54
C PRO A 270 6.07 -20.34 29.27
N SER A 271 6.46 -21.04 28.21
CA SER A 271 6.46 -20.48 26.86
C SER A 271 5.40 -21.16 26.00
N ILE A 272 4.65 -20.35 25.27
CA ILE A 272 3.67 -20.81 24.29
C ILE A 272 4.17 -20.47 22.89
N PHE A 273 4.16 -21.43 21.98
CA PHE A 273 4.54 -21.20 20.59
C PHE A 273 3.86 -22.17 19.63
N GLY A 274 3.66 -21.71 18.40
CA GLY A 274 2.96 -22.52 17.40
C GLY A 274 2.21 -21.73 16.31
N PRO A 275 1.47 -22.46 15.47
CA PRO A 275 0.64 -21.87 14.43
C PRO A 275 -0.65 -21.27 15.00
N SER A 276 -1.00 -20.08 14.53
CA SER A 276 -2.27 -19.41 14.79
C SER A 276 -2.98 -19.07 13.49
N PHE A 277 -4.29 -19.21 13.50
CA PHE A 277 -5.17 -18.88 12.38
C PHE A 277 -6.28 -17.95 12.85
N GLY A 278 -6.67 -17.00 11.99
CA GLY A 278 -7.71 -16.04 12.31
C GLY A 278 -8.56 -15.67 11.11
N ALA A 279 -9.80 -15.27 11.39
CA ALA A 279 -10.74 -14.76 10.42
C ALA A 279 -11.43 -13.50 10.97
N PHE A 280 -11.41 -12.42 10.20
CA PHE A 280 -11.84 -11.10 10.67
C PHE A 280 -12.71 -10.40 9.63
N LEU A 281 -13.84 -9.86 10.08
CA LEU A 281 -14.59 -8.89 9.30
C LEU A 281 -13.87 -7.56 9.39
N SER A 282 -13.53 -6.99 8.23
CA SER A 282 -12.74 -5.77 8.12
C SER A 282 -13.51 -4.63 7.48
N PHE A 283 -13.18 -3.42 7.89
CA PHE A 283 -13.76 -2.16 7.43
C PHE A 283 -12.65 -1.19 7.05
N LYS A 284 -12.78 -0.60 5.86
CA LYS A 284 -11.84 0.38 5.31
C LYS A 284 -12.38 1.79 5.49
N PHE A 285 -11.52 2.68 5.97
CA PHE A 285 -11.78 4.10 6.21
C PHE A 285 -10.80 4.96 5.41
#